data_AF-A0A259BDD7-F1
#
_entry.id   AF-A0A259BDD7-F1
#
_cell.length_a   1.000
_cell.length_b   1.000
_cell.length_c   1.000
_cell.angle_alpha   90.00
_cell.angle_beta   90.00
_cell.angle_gamma   90.00
#
_symmetry.space_group_name_H-M   'P 1'
#
loop_
_entity.id
_entity.type
_entity.pdbx_description
1 polymer ?
#
loop_
_entity_poly.entity_id
_entity_poly.type
_entity_poly.pdbx_seq_one_letter_code
_entity_poly.pdbx_strand_id
1 'polypeptide(L)'
;MAGRERRSTGCIQPKPKSKPSGGSPMKRLALVALALILAMVAAIYFMRDPGTADIALLGWHLQTTALGLLALLLVSFIGLSLVWRLFAALLNIPKFWRQRTARQKRAAADEQLLQAWAELVRGRFDIAGKLALSQHKQASIAPMHYVVATEALLAQGQTPAALNLLDEVRTNFPRFADYLALHCANRLHAQHNLAPAIELLQALHLRHPKDEAITFALAQALYSAEDWEKLATLLPVLRRLHWPALTEQHLQRLSLGVYRGLIDQLARQHKPEPLAALWADVPKDLRGNTTLLISLAQAWLALKQPAKAELVLEKALAQHATNETLRAWLAIPPANPAQALGHLDGWMNQSRGSVDEATRAYATAYLAFLSGDDERAQHLLAPSLEHQPDVPSLKLAADIAQHQRDSVRALALLTQAYHRLTLTEPPAPPAER
;
A
#
# COMPACT_ATOMS: atom_id res chain seq x y z
N MET A 1 22.24 31.35 -28.67
CA MET A 1 23.47 30.64 -28.24
C MET A 1 23.07 29.81 -27.02
N ALA A 2 22.79 28.52 -27.22
CA ALA A 2 23.78 27.44 -27.02
C ALA A 2 24.27 27.41 -25.56
N GLY A 3 24.04 26.40 -24.74
CA GLY A 3 23.52 25.06 -24.93
C GLY A 3 24.19 24.16 -23.90
N ARG A 4 23.44 23.25 -23.26
CA ARG A 4 23.85 21.84 -23.10
C ARG A 4 22.78 21.05 -22.37
N GLU A 5 22.12 20.23 -23.17
CA GLU A 5 21.41 19.05 -22.76
C GLU A 5 22.33 18.01 -22.07
N ARG A 6 21.67 17.13 -21.30
CA ARG A 6 21.68 15.65 -21.43
C ARG A 6 22.43 14.81 -20.38
N ARG A 7 21.70 13.75 -19.95
CA ARG A 7 22.07 12.39 -19.46
C ARG A 7 21.98 12.17 -17.94
N SER A 8 21.51 11.05 -17.41
CA SER A 8 21.15 9.74 -18.01
C SER A 8 20.12 8.99 -17.16
N THR A 9 19.11 8.44 -17.82
CA THR A 9 18.26 7.34 -17.36
C THR A 9 19.09 6.06 -17.24
N GLY A 10 19.11 5.47 -16.05
CA GLY A 10 19.75 4.18 -15.77
C GLY A 10 18.92 3.01 -16.30
N CYS A 11 18.94 2.78 -17.61
CA CYS A 11 18.50 1.51 -18.18
C CYS A 11 19.56 0.45 -17.84
N ILE A 12 19.17 -0.52 -17.02
CA ILE A 12 19.93 -1.74 -16.72
C ILE A 12 20.01 -2.55 -18.02
N GLN A 13 21.10 -2.37 -18.76
CA GLN A 13 21.49 -3.20 -19.90
C GLN A 13 21.89 -4.59 -19.37
N PRO A 14 21.32 -5.70 -19.89
CA PRO A 14 21.82 -7.03 -19.56
C PRO A 14 23.22 -7.24 -20.17
N LYS A 15 24.16 -7.68 -19.34
CA LYS A 15 25.53 -8.07 -19.71
C LYS A 15 25.54 -8.92 -21.00
N PRO A 16 26.37 -8.59 -22.01
CA PRO A 16 26.56 -9.47 -23.14
C PRO A 16 27.25 -10.76 -22.67
N LYS A 17 26.58 -11.88 -22.92
CA LYS A 17 27.12 -13.24 -22.72
C LYS A 17 28.48 -13.34 -23.39
N SER A 18 29.45 -13.87 -22.65
CA SER A 18 30.76 -14.25 -23.14
C SER A 18 30.61 -15.06 -24.43
N LYS A 19 31.19 -14.55 -25.51
CA LYS A 19 31.32 -15.27 -26.78
C LYS A 19 31.98 -16.61 -26.48
N PRO A 20 31.40 -17.76 -26.86
CA PRO A 20 32.18 -18.99 -26.91
C PRO A 20 33.35 -18.74 -27.85
N SER A 21 34.56 -19.15 -27.45
CA SER A 21 35.77 -19.08 -28.27
C SER A 21 35.65 -20.05 -29.45
N GLY A 22 34.72 -19.78 -30.36
CA GLY A 22 34.75 -20.32 -31.70
C GLY A 22 35.93 -19.67 -32.39
N GLY A 23 37.02 -20.43 -32.56
CA GLY A 23 38.18 -19.98 -33.32
C GLY A 23 37.73 -19.27 -34.58
N SER A 24 38.10 -17.99 -34.71
CA SER A 24 37.52 -17.08 -35.68
C SER A 24 37.61 -17.67 -37.09
N PRO A 25 36.58 -17.48 -37.94
CA PRO A 25 36.61 -17.96 -39.32
C PRO A 25 37.83 -17.43 -40.07
N MET A 26 38.36 -16.25 -39.66
CA MET A 26 39.59 -15.67 -40.19
C MET A 26 40.86 -16.48 -39.86
N LYS A 27 41.02 -17.05 -38.65
CA LYS A 27 42.18 -17.90 -38.32
C LYS A 27 42.16 -19.22 -39.10
N ARG A 28 40.95 -19.74 -39.36
CA ARG A 28 40.75 -20.98 -40.12
C ARG A 28 40.92 -20.76 -41.63
N LEU A 29 40.46 -19.62 -42.16
CA LEU A 29 40.75 -19.21 -43.53
C LEU A 29 42.24 -18.94 -43.76
N ALA A 30 42.93 -18.33 -42.78
CA ALA A 30 44.37 -18.13 -42.83
C ALA A 30 45.15 -19.45 -42.83
N LEU A 31 44.73 -20.44 -42.02
CA LEU A 31 45.31 -21.78 -42.02
C LEU A 31 45.09 -22.53 -43.35
N VAL A 32 43.91 -22.39 -43.96
CA VAL A 32 43.62 -22.98 -45.28
C VAL A 32 44.40 -22.28 -46.39
N ALA A 33 44.51 -20.95 -46.35
CA ALA A 33 45.32 -20.20 -47.30
C ALA A 33 46.82 -20.53 -47.15
N LEU A 34 47.32 -20.68 -45.93
CA LEU A 34 48.70 -21.09 -45.67
C LEU A 34 48.95 -22.53 -46.16
N ALA A 35 48.01 -23.45 -45.94
CA ALA A 35 48.10 -24.82 -46.46
C ALA A 35 48.07 -24.86 -48.00
N LEU A 36 47.27 -24.01 -48.65
CA LEU A 36 47.24 -23.87 -50.12
C LEU A 36 48.55 -23.31 -50.67
N ILE A 37 49.14 -22.31 -50.00
CA ILE A 37 50.45 -21.76 -50.38
C ILE A 37 51.54 -22.83 -50.20
N LEU A 38 51.51 -23.59 -49.09
CA LEU A 38 52.47 -24.66 -48.85
C LEU A 38 52.34 -25.79 -49.89
N ALA A 39 51.11 -26.13 -50.28
CA ALA A 39 50.83 -27.10 -51.33
C ALA A 39 51.30 -26.62 -52.72
N MET A 40 51.14 -25.32 -53.01
CA MET A 40 51.61 -24.70 -54.25
C MET A 40 53.15 -24.67 -54.33
N VAL A 41 53.83 -24.34 -53.22
CA VAL A 41 55.30 -24.37 -53.14
C VAL A 41 55.83 -25.80 -53.24
N ALA A 42 55.18 -26.76 -52.58
CA ALA A 42 55.53 -28.18 -52.69
C ALA A 42 55.33 -28.72 -54.12
N ALA A 43 54.27 -28.29 -54.83
CA ALA A 43 54.03 -28.66 -56.22
C ALA A 43 55.10 -28.13 -57.18
N ILE A 44 55.57 -26.89 -56.98
CA ILE A 44 56.64 -26.29 -57.80
C ILE A 44 58.00 -26.97 -57.52
N TYR A 45 58.26 -27.35 -56.26
CA TYR A 45 59.49 -28.05 -55.88
C TYR A 45 59.57 -29.46 -56.45
N PHE A 46 58.46 -30.20 -56.47
CA PHE A 46 58.38 -31.56 -57.04
C PHE A 46 58.39 -31.62 -58.57
N MET A 47 58.19 -30.48 -59.25
CA MET A 47 58.23 -30.40 -60.71
C MET A 47 59.67 -30.50 -61.26
N ARG A 48 60.68 -30.48 -60.38
CA ARG A 48 62.09 -30.46 -60.75
C ARG A 48 62.75 -31.85 -60.87
N ASP A 49 62.16 -32.89 -60.24
CA ASP A 49 62.58 -34.29 -60.38
C ASP A 49 61.34 -35.22 -60.33
N PRO A 50 61.01 -35.98 -61.40
CA PRO A 50 59.85 -36.87 -61.40
C PRO A 50 60.18 -38.17 -60.65
N GLY A 51 60.16 -38.12 -59.31
CA GLY A 51 60.14 -39.32 -58.49
C GLY A 51 58.78 -40.02 -58.62
N THR A 52 58.72 -41.11 -59.37
CA THR A 52 57.54 -41.98 -59.47
C THR A 52 57.29 -42.65 -58.12
N ALA A 53 56.12 -42.40 -57.53
CA ALA A 53 55.67 -43.08 -56.32
C ALA A 53 54.72 -44.21 -56.73
N ASP A 54 55.22 -45.45 -56.76
CA ASP A 54 54.38 -46.62 -56.98
C ASP A 54 53.66 -46.98 -55.68
N ILE A 55 52.34 -46.79 -55.64
CA ILE A 55 51.49 -47.28 -54.56
C ILE A 55 50.62 -48.39 -55.12
N ALA A 56 50.89 -49.63 -54.70
CA ALA A 56 50.05 -50.78 -54.99
C ALA A 56 49.08 -51.01 -53.82
N LEU A 57 47.79 -50.77 -54.04
CA LEU A 57 46.72 -51.15 -53.10
C LEU A 57 45.67 -51.99 -53.83
N LEU A 58 45.43 -53.21 -53.33
CA LEU A 58 44.39 -54.15 -53.79
C LEU A 58 44.30 -54.34 -55.33
N GLY A 59 45.44 -54.57 -55.99
CA GLY A 59 45.46 -55.01 -57.40
C GLY A 59 45.14 -53.94 -58.45
N TRP A 60 45.02 -52.67 -58.05
CA TRP A 60 44.91 -51.54 -58.99
C TRP A 60 46.27 -50.85 -59.12
N HIS A 61 46.89 -50.94 -60.30
CA HIS A 61 48.13 -50.24 -60.62
C HIS A 61 47.79 -48.83 -61.11
N LEU A 62 47.88 -47.85 -60.20
CA LEU A 62 47.69 -46.44 -60.56
C LEU A 62 49.06 -45.74 -60.60
N GLN A 63 49.66 -45.67 -61.79
CA GLN A 63 50.86 -44.85 -62.00
C GLN A 63 50.47 -43.38 -61.92
N THR A 64 50.69 -42.75 -60.77
CA THR A 64 50.44 -41.32 -60.58
C THR A 64 51.75 -40.61 -60.31
N THR A 65 51.93 -39.43 -60.92
CA THR A 65 53.06 -38.55 -60.58
C THR A 65 52.95 -38.12 -59.12
N ALA A 66 54.06 -37.77 -58.46
CA ALA A 66 54.05 -37.26 -57.08
C ALA A 66 53.03 -36.11 -56.87
N LEU A 67 52.80 -35.29 -57.91
CA LEU A 67 51.74 -34.28 -57.92
C LEU A 67 50.33 -34.87 -57.87
N GLY A 68 50.06 -35.98 -58.56
CA GLY A 68 48.76 -36.66 -58.53
C GLY A 68 48.43 -37.22 -57.14
N LEU A 69 49.43 -37.77 -56.46
CA LEU A 69 49.30 -38.27 -55.09
C LEU A 69 49.04 -37.12 -54.09
N LEU A 70 49.76 -36.01 -54.23
CA LEU A 70 49.53 -34.80 -53.43
C LEU A 70 48.13 -34.21 -53.67
N ALA A 71 47.68 -34.16 -54.94
CA ALA A 71 46.35 -33.69 -55.30
C ALA A 71 45.26 -34.60 -54.70
N LEU A 72 45.44 -35.92 -54.76
CA LEU A 72 44.52 -36.90 -54.15
C LEU A 72 44.42 -36.71 -52.64
N LEU A 73 45.55 -36.50 -51.96
CA LEU A 73 45.62 -36.30 -50.51
C LEU A 73 44.93 -34.99 -50.12
N LEU A 74 45.12 -33.91 -50.90
CA LEU A 74 44.44 -32.63 -50.69
C LEU A 74 42.93 -32.77 -50.88
N VAL A 75 42.47 -33.42 -51.96
CA VAL A 75 41.04 -33.66 -52.24
C VAL A 75 40.43 -34.54 -51.15
N SER A 76 41.12 -35.59 -50.71
CA SER A 76 40.70 -36.46 -49.61
C SER A 76 40.58 -35.69 -48.29
N PHE A 77 41.56 -34.84 -47.96
CA PHE A 77 41.53 -33.99 -46.77
C PHE A 77 40.37 -32.98 -46.81
N ILE A 78 40.13 -32.34 -47.96
CA ILE A 78 38.99 -31.44 -48.17
C ILE A 78 37.67 -32.22 -48.02
N GLY A 79 37.57 -33.39 -48.64
CA GLY A 79 36.41 -34.28 -48.53
C GLY A 79 36.13 -34.70 -47.09
N LEU A 80 37.14 -35.17 -46.37
CA LEU A 80 37.03 -35.57 -44.97
C LEU A 80 36.64 -34.40 -44.07
N SER A 81 37.18 -33.21 -44.31
CA SER A 81 36.82 -32.00 -43.56
C SER A 81 35.36 -31.59 -43.80
N LEU A 82 34.84 -31.81 -45.01
CA LEU A 82 33.44 -31.54 -45.36
C LEU A 82 32.52 -32.55 -44.68
N VAL A 83 32.87 -33.84 -44.71
CA VAL A 83 32.14 -34.92 -44.02
C VAL A 83 32.09 -34.66 -42.51
N TRP A 84 33.21 -34.27 -41.90
CA TRP A 84 33.26 -33.96 -40.46
C TRP A 84 32.39 -32.74 -40.11
N ARG A 85 32.34 -31.72 -40.98
CA ARG A 85 31.45 -30.57 -40.80
C ARG A 85 29.98 -30.97 -40.91
N LEU A 86 29.62 -31.82 -41.86
CA LEU A 86 28.25 -32.34 -42.00
C LEU A 86 27.84 -33.15 -40.77
N PHE A 87 28.72 -34.00 -40.25
CA PHE A 87 28.49 -34.75 -39.01
C PHE A 87 28.34 -33.83 -37.79
N ALA A 88 29.22 -32.84 -37.64
CA ALA A 88 29.15 -31.88 -36.53
C ALA A 88 27.93 -30.96 -36.62
N ALA A 89 27.47 -30.63 -37.82
CA ALA A 89 26.23 -29.91 -38.04
C ALA A 89 25.04 -30.78 -37.64
N LEU A 90 24.98 -32.03 -38.11
CA LEU A 90 23.90 -32.99 -37.82
C LEU A 90 23.72 -33.24 -36.32
N LEU A 91 24.83 -33.34 -35.56
CA LEU A 91 24.81 -33.49 -34.10
C LEU A 91 24.39 -32.22 -33.34
N ASN A 92 24.54 -31.03 -33.92
CA ASN A 92 24.16 -29.76 -33.29
C ASN A 92 22.75 -29.27 -33.65
N ILE A 93 22.13 -29.76 -34.73
CA ILE A 93 20.72 -29.51 -35.10
C ILE A 93 19.76 -29.68 -33.91
N PRO A 94 19.80 -30.75 -33.10
CA PRO A 94 18.86 -30.92 -31.99
C PRO A 94 18.99 -29.81 -30.92
N LYS A 95 20.17 -29.22 -30.71
CA LYS A 95 20.36 -28.11 -29.77
C LYS A 95 19.76 -26.80 -30.29
N PHE A 96 19.91 -26.49 -31.58
CA PHE A 96 19.32 -25.30 -32.19
C PHE A 96 17.79 -25.39 -32.27
N TRP A 97 17.25 -26.55 -32.62
CA TRP A 97 15.80 -26.79 -32.62
C TRP A 97 15.22 -26.69 -31.20
N ARG A 98 15.81 -27.37 -30.22
CA ARG A 98 15.35 -27.31 -28.81
C ARG A 98 15.37 -25.90 -28.25
N GLN A 99 16.36 -25.07 -28.60
CA GLN A 99 16.40 -23.66 -28.22
C GLN A 99 15.33 -22.81 -28.91
N ARG A 100 15.02 -23.08 -30.19
CA ARG A 100 13.97 -22.38 -30.94
C ARG A 100 12.58 -22.73 -30.41
N THR A 101 12.32 -24.01 -30.14
CA THR A 101 11.06 -24.47 -29.53
C THR A 101 10.88 -23.92 -28.11
N ALA A 102 11.95 -23.87 -27.31
CA ALA A 102 11.90 -23.25 -25.98
C ALA A 102 11.60 -21.74 -26.04
N ARG A 103 12.11 -21.01 -27.05
CA ARG A 103 11.78 -19.60 -27.26
C ARG A 103 10.32 -19.40 -27.67
N GLN A 104 9.80 -20.24 -28.56
CA GLN A 104 8.38 -20.18 -28.96
C GLN A 104 7.45 -20.48 -27.79
N LYS A 105 7.78 -21.50 -26.98
CA LYS A 105 7.00 -21.82 -25.76
C LYS A 105 7.00 -20.69 -24.74
N ARG A 106 8.14 -19.99 -24.56
CA ARG A 106 8.20 -18.80 -23.70
C ARG A 106 7.33 -17.67 -24.23
N ALA A 107 7.42 -17.37 -25.53
CA ALA A 107 6.61 -16.33 -26.15
C ALA A 107 5.11 -16.63 -26.03
N ALA A 108 4.71 -17.89 -26.21
CA ALA A 108 3.33 -18.33 -26.01
C ALA A 108 2.87 -18.16 -24.54
N ALA A 109 3.72 -18.52 -23.57
CA ALA A 109 3.41 -18.33 -22.15
C ALA A 109 3.30 -16.83 -21.78
N ASP A 110 4.15 -15.98 -22.35
CA ASP A 110 4.10 -14.52 -22.13
C ASP A 110 2.83 -13.92 -22.76
N GLU A 111 2.41 -14.38 -23.94
CA GLU A 111 1.14 -13.98 -24.56
C GLU A 111 -0.07 -14.42 -23.71
N GLN A 112 -0.03 -15.63 -23.17
CA GLN A 112 -1.06 -16.12 -22.25
C GLN A 112 -1.11 -15.33 -20.95
N LEU A 113 0.03 -14.86 -20.43
CA LEU A 113 0.04 -13.97 -19.26
C LEU A 113 -0.71 -12.66 -19.57
N LEU A 114 -0.47 -12.07 -20.74
CA LEU A 114 -1.17 -10.86 -21.17
C LEU A 114 -2.67 -11.11 -21.32
N GLN A 115 -3.07 -12.26 -21.88
CA GLN A 115 -4.47 -12.66 -21.97
C GLN A 115 -5.10 -12.86 -20.59
N ALA A 116 -4.41 -13.55 -19.68
CA ALA A 116 -4.86 -13.77 -18.31
C ALA A 116 -5.06 -12.43 -17.58
N TRP A 117 -4.11 -11.50 -17.73
CA TRP A 117 -4.21 -10.17 -17.16
C TRP A 117 -5.36 -9.36 -17.78
N ALA A 118 -5.58 -9.43 -19.09
CA ALA A 118 -6.70 -8.78 -19.75
C ALA A 118 -8.06 -9.32 -19.24
N GLU A 119 -8.19 -10.64 -19.05
CA GLU A 119 -9.39 -11.24 -18.47
C GLU A 119 -9.58 -10.85 -16.99
N LEU A 120 -8.48 -10.68 -16.24
CA LEU A 120 -8.53 -10.18 -14.86
C LEU A 120 -9.10 -8.77 -14.79
N VAL A 121 -8.64 -7.86 -15.66
CA VAL A 121 -9.15 -6.48 -15.75
C VAL A 121 -10.62 -6.45 -16.18
N ARG A 122 -11.06 -7.42 -16.99
CA ARG A 122 -12.47 -7.59 -17.38
C ARG A 122 -13.36 -8.16 -16.25
N GLY A 123 -12.80 -8.49 -15.09
CA GLY A 123 -13.52 -9.08 -13.97
C GLY A 123 -13.79 -10.58 -14.11
N ARG A 124 -13.20 -11.26 -15.10
CA ARG A 124 -13.37 -12.70 -15.34
C ARG A 124 -12.31 -13.51 -14.61
N PHE A 125 -12.38 -13.47 -13.29
CA PHE A 125 -11.34 -14.00 -12.41
C PHE A 125 -11.09 -15.51 -12.62
N ASP A 126 -12.13 -16.31 -12.86
CA ASP A 126 -11.96 -17.77 -13.04
C ASP A 126 -11.10 -18.12 -14.25
N ILE A 127 -11.35 -17.41 -15.36
CA ILE A 127 -10.62 -17.60 -16.60
C ILE A 127 -9.20 -17.07 -16.45
N ALA A 128 -9.04 -15.89 -15.84
CA ALA A 128 -7.75 -15.28 -15.57
C ALA A 128 -6.82 -16.20 -14.76
N GLY A 129 -7.31 -16.74 -13.64
CA GLY A 129 -6.52 -17.63 -12.78
C GLY A 129 -6.09 -18.92 -13.50
N LYS A 130 -7.02 -19.56 -14.24
CA LYS A 130 -6.73 -20.77 -15.02
C LYS A 130 -5.71 -20.50 -16.13
N LEU A 131 -5.86 -19.40 -16.88
CA LEU A 131 -4.92 -19.02 -17.93
C LEU A 131 -3.54 -18.73 -17.35
N ALA A 132 -3.47 -17.98 -16.24
CA ALA A 132 -2.22 -17.64 -15.58
C ALA A 132 -1.44 -18.90 -15.14
N LEU A 133 -2.12 -19.90 -14.58
CA LEU A 133 -1.48 -21.14 -14.10
C LEU A 133 -1.27 -22.21 -15.19
N SER A 134 -1.82 -22.05 -16.40
CA SER A 134 -1.74 -23.10 -17.44
C SER A 134 -0.30 -23.37 -17.95
N GLN A 135 0.53 -22.34 -18.12
CA GLN A 135 1.90 -22.45 -18.66
C GLN A 135 3.00 -21.80 -17.79
N HIS A 136 2.70 -21.50 -16.52
CA HIS A 136 3.60 -20.79 -15.60
C HIS A 136 5.02 -21.40 -15.50
N LYS A 137 5.18 -22.73 -15.57
CA LYS A 137 6.48 -23.42 -15.46
C LYS A 137 7.43 -23.17 -16.63
N GLN A 138 6.90 -22.79 -17.80
CA GLN A 138 7.67 -22.60 -19.03
C GLN A 138 7.83 -21.12 -19.40
N ALA A 139 7.20 -20.23 -18.63
CA ALA A 139 7.19 -18.79 -18.83
C ALA A 139 8.57 -18.15 -18.66
N SER A 140 8.78 -17.02 -19.35
CA SER A 140 10.00 -16.24 -19.16
C SER A 140 10.00 -15.48 -17.81
N ILE A 141 8.81 -15.11 -17.33
CA ILE A 141 8.58 -14.39 -16.06
C ILE A 141 7.59 -15.19 -15.19
N ALA A 142 7.99 -16.39 -14.75
CA ALA A 142 7.15 -17.26 -13.92
C ALA A 142 6.52 -16.57 -12.68
N PRO A 143 7.23 -15.71 -11.91
CA PRO A 143 6.63 -15.04 -10.75
C PRO A 143 5.41 -14.16 -11.07
N MET A 144 5.34 -13.55 -12.25
CA MET A 144 4.20 -12.70 -12.63
C MET A 144 2.93 -13.50 -12.90
N HIS A 145 3.04 -14.75 -13.36
CA HIS A 145 1.90 -15.65 -13.48
C HIS A 145 1.26 -15.91 -12.12
N TYR A 146 2.09 -16.09 -11.09
CA TYR A 146 1.60 -16.27 -9.72
C TYR A 146 0.92 -15.01 -9.19
N VAL A 147 1.42 -13.80 -9.49
CA VAL A 147 0.74 -12.54 -9.12
C VAL A 147 -0.67 -12.49 -9.71
N VAL A 148 -0.81 -12.70 -11.02
CA VAL A 148 -2.12 -12.65 -11.71
C VAL A 148 -3.06 -13.73 -11.17
N ALA A 149 -2.56 -14.94 -10.95
CA ALA A 149 -3.35 -16.02 -10.36
C ALA A 149 -3.80 -15.70 -8.93
N THR A 150 -2.92 -15.12 -8.11
CA THR A 150 -3.24 -14.74 -6.73
C THR A 150 -4.26 -13.61 -6.70
N GLU A 151 -4.11 -12.59 -7.54
CA GLU A 151 -5.09 -11.51 -7.69
C GLU A 151 -6.47 -12.04 -8.10
N ALA A 152 -6.52 -12.98 -9.05
CA ALA A 152 -7.77 -13.61 -9.44
C ALA A 152 -8.43 -14.35 -8.26
N LEU A 153 -7.66 -15.11 -7.48
CA LEU A 153 -8.18 -15.83 -6.31
C LEU A 153 -8.65 -14.87 -5.20
N LEU A 154 -7.88 -13.83 -4.91
CA LEU A 154 -8.26 -12.79 -3.93
C LEU A 154 -9.51 -12.04 -4.38
N ALA A 155 -9.65 -11.72 -5.66
CA ALA A 155 -10.84 -11.08 -6.20
C ALA A 155 -12.11 -11.96 -6.10
N GLN A 156 -11.95 -13.27 -6.06
CA GLN A 156 -13.03 -14.24 -5.82
C GLN A 156 -13.30 -14.48 -4.33
N GLY A 157 -12.56 -13.85 -3.41
CA GLY A 157 -12.66 -14.11 -1.97
C GLY A 157 -12.00 -15.43 -1.53
N GLN A 158 -11.29 -16.13 -2.42
CA GLN A 158 -10.61 -17.39 -2.12
C GLN A 158 -9.24 -17.16 -1.44
N THR A 159 -9.27 -16.51 -0.27
CA THR A 159 -8.06 -16.17 0.50
C THR A 159 -7.17 -17.38 0.81
N PRO A 160 -7.70 -18.53 1.26
CA PRO A 160 -6.86 -19.70 1.56
C PRO A 160 -6.11 -20.24 0.33
N ALA A 161 -6.76 -20.25 -0.84
CA ALA A 161 -6.14 -20.70 -2.08
C ALA A 161 -5.02 -19.74 -2.54
N ALA A 162 -5.24 -18.42 -2.37
CA ALA A 162 -4.23 -17.40 -2.64
C ALA A 162 -2.99 -17.57 -1.72
N LEU A 163 -3.21 -17.86 -0.43
CA LEU A 163 -2.12 -18.10 0.53
C LEU A 163 -1.34 -19.39 0.23
N ASN A 164 -2.02 -20.47 -0.17
CA ASN A 164 -1.34 -21.70 -0.60
C ASN A 164 -0.42 -21.44 -1.81
N LEU A 165 -0.86 -20.61 -2.75
CA LEU A 165 -0.06 -20.22 -3.90
C LEU A 165 1.15 -19.37 -3.48
N LEU A 166 0.99 -18.48 -2.50
CA LEU A 166 2.10 -17.73 -1.91
C LEU A 166 3.15 -18.67 -1.27
N ASP A 167 2.73 -19.77 -0.63
CA ASP A 167 3.66 -20.76 -0.07
C ASP A 167 4.44 -21.53 -1.16
N GLU A 168 3.79 -21.84 -2.29
CA GLU A 168 4.48 -22.40 -3.47
C GLU A 168 5.54 -21.41 -4.00
N VAL A 169 5.20 -20.12 -4.07
CA VAL A 169 6.13 -19.05 -4.47
C VAL A 169 7.27 -18.90 -3.47
N ARG A 170 7.02 -19.06 -2.16
CA ARG A 170 8.07 -19.04 -1.13
C ARG A 170 9.12 -20.14 -1.34
N THR A 171 8.68 -21.30 -1.81
CA THR A 171 9.55 -22.45 -2.10
C THR A 171 10.32 -22.26 -3.41
N ASN A 172 9.65 -21.84 -4.48
CA ASN A 172 10.23 -21.77 -5.82
C ASN A 172 10.98 -20.45 -6.10
N PHE A 173 10.53 -19.34 -5.49
CA PHE A 173 11.02 -17.98 -5.74
C PHE A 173 11.13 -17.16 -4.42
N PRO A 174 12.01 -17.56 -3.48
CA PRO A 174 12.07 -16.95 -2.14
C PRO A 174 12.31 -15.44 -2.15
N ARG A 175 13.10 -14.93 -3.11
CA ARG A 175 13.35 -13.48 -3.25
C ARG A 175 12.11 -12.68 -3.69
N PHE A 176 11.17 -13.33 -4.37
CA PHE A 176 9.94 -12.69 -4.85
C PHE A 176 8.78 -12.83 -3.86
N ALA A 177 8.81 -13.87 -3.03
CA ALA A 177 7.73 -14.20 -2.11
C ALA A 177 7.36 -13.05 -1.16
N ASP A 178 8.33 -12.26 -0.70
CA ASP A 178 8.05 -11.13 0.19
C ASP A 178 7.30 -9.99 -0.51
N TYR A 179 7.63 -9.72 -1.78
CA TYR A 179 6.88 -8.77 -2.60
C TYR A 179 5.45 -9.24 -2.85
N LEU A 180 5.28 -10.53 -3.17
CA LEU A 180 3.95 -11.10 -3.35
C LEU A 180 3.14 -11.08 -2.05
N ALA A 181 3.77 -11.38 -0.91
CA ALA A 181 3.13 -11.33 0.40
C ALA A 181 2.66 -9.91 0.74
N LEU A 182 3.49 -8.88 0.51
CA LEU A 182 3.12 -7.48 0.73
C LEU A 182 1.96 -7.08 -0.19
N HIS A 183 1.99 -7.51 -1.45
CA HIS A 183 0.89 -7.29 -2.39
C HIS A 183 -0.40 -7.95 -1.90
N CYS A 184 -0.36 -9.23 -1.50
CA CYS A 184 -1.53 -9.93 -0.94
C CYS A 184 -2.08 -9.21 0.28
N ALA A 185 -1.22 -8.78 1.21
CA ALA A 185 -1.66 -8.12 2.41
C ALA A 185 -2.35 -6.78 2.13
N ASN A 186 -1.78 -5.95 1.24
CA ASN A 186 -2.41 -4.68 0.84
C ASN A 186 -3.76 -4.89 0.17
N ARG A 187 -3.91 -5.98 -0.59
CA ARG A 187 -5.16 -6.32 -1.29
C ARG A 187 -6.22 -6.83 -0.33
N LEU A 188 -5.83 -7.69 0.61
CA LEU A 188 -6.70 -8.14 1.71
C LEU A 188 -7.15 -6.96 2.59
N HIS A 189 -6.24 -6.03 2.89
CA HIS A 189 -6.57 -4.79 3.60
C HIS A 189 -7.60 -3.95 2.84
N ALA A 190 -7.41 -3.75 1.53
CA ALA A 190 -8.38 -3.04 0.68
C ALA A 190 -9.76 -3.73 0.63
N GLN A 191 -9.79 -5.05 0.74
CA GLN A 191 -11.03 -5.85 0.82
C GLN A 191 -11.64 -5.91 2.23
N HIS A 192 -11.08 -5.18 3.21
CA HIS A 192 -11.48 -5.22 4.63
C HIS A 192 -11.32 -6.62 5.28
N ASN A 193 -10.51 -7.51 4.67
CA ASN A 193 -10.14 -8.78 5.27
C ASN A 193 -8.88 -8.61 6.12
N LEU A 194 -9.07 -8.01 7.30
CA LEU A 194 -7.98 -7.43 8.09
C LEU A 194 -7.10 -8.46 8.80
N ALA A 195 -7.67 -9.55 9.33
CA ALA A 195 -6.92 -10.55 10.09
C ALA A 195 -5.77 -11.20 9.28
N PRO A 196 -6.01 -11.79 8.09
CA PRO A 196 -4.92 -12.38 7.30
C PRO A 196 -3.96 -11.30 6.75
N ALA A 197 -4.44 -10.07 6.50
CA ALA A 197 -3.59 -8.96 6.10
C ALA A 197 -2.58 -8.61 7.19
N ILE A 198 -3.04 -8.49 8.44
CA ILE A 198 -2.21 -8.16 9.59
C ILE A 198 -1.20 -9.28 9.86
N GLU A 199 -1.60 -10.55 9.80
CA GLU A 199 -0.69 -11.69 9.99
C GLU A 199 0.47 -11.68 8.96
N LEU A 200 0.14 -11.47 7.68
CA LEU A 200 1.15 -11.35 6.63
C LEU A 200 2.08 -10.16 6.87
N LEU A 201 1.53 -8.99 7.22
CA LEU A 201 2.32 -7.77 7.47
C LEU A 201 3.19 -7.89 8.71
N GLN A 202 2.73 -8.55 9.77
CA GLN A 202 3.53 -8.83 10.96
C GLN A 202 4.70 -9.77 10.63
N ALA A 203 4.44 -10.86 9.92
CA ALA A 203 5.48 -11.79 9.50
C ALA A 203 6.51 -11.13 8.55
N LEU A 204 6.06 -10.19 7.72
CA LEU A 204 6.93 -9.37 6.88
C LEU A 204 7.74 -8.36 7.69
N HIS A 205 7.12 -7.66 8.64
CA HIS A 205 7.78 -6.66 9.49
C HIS A 205 8.85 -7.30 10.38
N LEU A 206 8.63 -8.52 10.89
CA LEU A 206 9.64 -9.27 11.64
C LEU A 206 10.89 -9.60 10.81
N ARG A 207 10.71 -9.89 9.52
CA ARG A 207 11.82 -10.22 8.60
C ARG A 207 12.51 -8.97 8.06
N HIS A 208 11.75 -7.90 7.83
CA HIS A 208 12.21 -6.65 7.22
C HIS A 208 11.80 -5.43 8.06
N PRO A 209 12.27 -5.30 9.31
CA PRO A 209 11.81 -4.24 10.22
C PRO A 209 12.22 -2.82 9.79
N LYS A 210 13.18 -2.71 8.87
CA LYS A 210 13.66 -1.43 8.31
C LYS A 210 12.93 -1.03 7.02
N ASP A 211 12.06 -1.89 6.49
CA ASP A 211 11.28 -1.57 5.29
C ASP A 211 10.13 -0.63 5.68
N GLU A 212 10.22 0.59 5.19
CA GLU A 212 9.28 1.67 5.50
C GLU A 212 7.89 1.37 4.94
N ALA A 213 7.80 0.75 3.75
CA ALA A 213 6.53 0.45 3.10
C ALA A 213 5.76 -0.64 3.87
N ILE A 214 6.47 -1.67 4.34
CA ILE A 214 5.88 -2.76 5.15
C ILE A 214 5.39 -2.20 6.49
N THR A 215 6.20 -1.37 7.14
CA THR A 215 5.85 -0.79 8.44
C THR A 215 4.65 0.15 8.34
N PHE A 216 4.60 0.96 7.29
CA PHE A 216 3.46 1.83 7.01
C PHE A 216 2.18 1.04 6.69
N ALA A 217 2.27 0.00 5.86
CA ALA A 217 1.14 -0.88 5.55
C ALA A 217 0.61 -1.59 6.81
N LEU A 218 1.51 -2.07 7.69
CA LEU A 218 1.13 -2.66 8.97
C LEU A 218 0.38 -1.64 9.84
N ALA A 219 0.87 -0.39 9.93
CA ALA A 219 0.20 0.65 10.69
C ALA A 219 -1.21 0.96 10.18
N GLN A 220 -1.40 1.02 8.85
CA GLN A 220 -2.71 1.21 8.24
C GLN A 220 -3.66 0.05 8.51
N ALA A 221 -3.18 -1.19 8.39
CA ALA A 221 -3.98 -2.37 8.65
C ALA A 221 -4.42 -2.45 10.12
N LEU A 222 -3.51 -2.15 11.07
CA LEU A 222 -3.81 -2.08 12.50
C LEU A 222 -4.81 -0.97 12.83
N TYR A 223 -4.68 0.20 12.20
CA TYR A 223 -5.63 1.30 12.37
C TYR A 223 -7.03 0.90 11.89
N SER A 224 -7.14 0.27 10.72
CA SER A 224 -8.43 -0.24 10.21
C SER A 224 -9.04 -1.35 11.07
N ALA A 225 -8.21 -2.13 11.76
CA ALA A 225 -8.65 -3.20 12.66
C ALA A 225 -8.94 -2.71 14.09
N GLU A 226 -8.77 -1.42 14.36
CA GLU A 226 -8.90 -0.82 15.69
C GLU A 226 -7.98 -1.50 16.74
N ASP A 227 -6.85 -2.06 16.32
CA ASP A 227 -5.86 -2.66 17.21
C ASP A 227 -4.92 -1.58 17.76
N TRP A 228 -5.49 -0.75 18.63
CA TRP A 228 -4.84 0.46 19.14
C TRP A 228 -3.60 0.17 19.98
N GLU A 229 -3.58 -0.96 20.71
CA GLU A 229 -2.45 -1.35 21.56
C GLU A 229 -1.21 -1.64 20.71
N LYS A 230 -1.33 -2.48 19.66
CA LYS A 230 -0.20 -2.73 18.75
C LYS A 230 0.20 -1.47 18.00
N LEU A 231 -0.77 -0.67 17.56
CA LEU A 231 -0.46 0.57 16.85
C LEU A 231 0.28 1.58 17.75
N ALA A 232 -0.04 1.65 19.03
CA ALA A 232 0.67 2.49 20.01
C ALA A 232 2.13 2.07 20.16
N THR A 233 2.43 0.77 20.16
CA THR A 233 3.82 0.28 20.18
C THR A 233 4.59 0.63 18.91
N LEU A 234 3.90 0.77 17.78
CA LEU A 234 4.50 1.09 16.47
C LEU A 234 4.72 2.60 16.27
N LEU A 235 3.99 3.47 16.97
CA LEU A 235 4.08 4.93 16.86
C LEU A 235 5.52 5.49 16.95
N PRO A 236 6.38 5.07 17.90
CA PRO A 236 7.75 5.57 17.98
C PRO A 236 8.61 5.19 16.78
N VAL A 237 8.33 4.04 16.17
CA VAL A 237 9.00 3.59 14.93
C VAL A 237 8.51 4.45 13.76
N LEU A 238 7.20 4.65 13.63
CA LEU A 238 6.60 5.49 12.59
C LEU A 238 7.16 6.92 12.60
N ARG A 239 7.39 7.51 13.78
CA ARG A 239 8.01 8.83 13.93
C ARG A 239 9.40 8.96 13.33
N ARG A 240 10.13 7.85 13.16
CA ARG A 240 11.50 7.84 12.64
C ARG A 240 11.58 7.45 11.17
N LEU A 241 10.46 7.05 10.55
CA LEU A 241 10.44 6.61 9.15
C LEU A 241 10.43 7.81 8.20
N HIS A 242 11.15 7.69 7.09
CA HIS A 242 11.18 8.70 6.03
C HIS A 242 10.35 8.27 4.83
N TRP A 243 9.04 8.07 5.05
CA TRP A 243 8.11 7.64 4.01
C TRP A 243 7.32 8.83 3.42
N PRO A 244 7.22 9.00 2.07
CA PRO A 244 6.56 10.16 1.45
C PRO A 244 5.10 10.37 1.86
N ALA A 245 4.37 9.29 2.15
CA ALA A 245 2.97 9.37 2.59
C ALA A 245 2.82 9.71 4.08
N LEU A 246 3.91 9.65 4.86
CA LEU A 246 3.92 9.85 6.30
C LEU A 246 4.39 11.27 6.65
N THR A 247 3.51 12.25 6.42
CA THR A 247 3.76 13.63 6.83
C THR A 247 3.59 13.82 8.35
N GLU A 248 4.16 14.87 8.92
CA GLU A 248 3.97 15.21 10.34
C GLU A 248 2.49 15.35 10.71
N GLN A 249 1.68 15.96 9.83
CA GLN A 249 0.23 16.08 10.01
C GLN A 249 -0.46 14.71 10.00
N HIS A 250 -0.05 13.79 9.13
CA HIS A 250 -0.60 12.44 9.10
C HIS A 250 -0.28 11.70 10.41
N LEU A 251 0.96 11.83 10.87
CA LEU A 251 1.41 11.19 12.11
C LEU A 251 0.70 11.76 13.34
N GLN A 252 0.47 13.08 13.39
CA GLN A 252 -0.33 13.72 14.43
C GLN A 252 -1.76 13.16 14.43
N ARG A 253 -2.43 13.11 13.27
CA ARG A 253 -3.79 12.55 13.14
C ARG A 253 -3.84 11.08 13.56
N LEU A 254 -2.88 10.27 13.12
CA LEU A 254 -2.78 8.86 13.49
C LEU A 254 -2.59 8.71 15.00
N SER A 255 -1.67 9.48 15.60
CA SER A 255 -1.44 9.44 17.04
C SER A 255 -2.67 9.85 17.85
N LEU A 256 -3.39 10.88 17.42
CA LEU A 256 -4.64 11.31 18.03
C LEU A 256 -5.69 10.18 17.94
N GLY A 257 -5.84 9.56 16.77
CA GLY A 257 -6.73 8.42 16.58
C GLY A 257 -6.41 7.25 17.51
N VAL A 258 -5.13 6.90 17.66
CA VAL A 258 -4.68 5.84 18.58
C VAL A 258 -5.07 6.12 20.02
N TYR A 259 -4.72 7.31 20.55
CA TYR A 259 -5.02 7.62 21.95
C TYR A 259 -6.52 7.74 22.20
N ARG A 260 -7.27 8.29 21.25
CA ARG A 260 -8.75 8.31 21.32
C ARG A 260 -9.32 6.90 21.36
N GLY A 261 -8.87 6.00 20.48
CA GLY A 261 -9.29 4.61 20.45
C GLY A 261 -8.99 3.87 21.76
N LEU A 262 -7.79 4.08 22.34
CA LEU A 262 -7.42 3.52 23.64
C LEU A 262 -8.30 4.06 24.77
N ILE A 263 -8.59 5.37 24.79
CA ILE A 263 -9.49 5.99 25.77
C ILE A 263 -10.89 5.38 25.67
N ASP A 264 -11.44 5.28 24.46
CA ASP A 264 -12.77 4.71 24.21
C ASP A 264 -12.83 3.22 24.61
N GLN A 265 -11.78 2.45 24.32
CA GLN A 265 -11.67 1.04 24.70
C GLN A 265 -11.65 0.87 26.24
N LEU A 266 -10.86 1.68 26.95
CA LEU A 266 -10.79 1.63 28.43
C LEU A 266 -12.10 2.07 29.09
N ALA A 267 -12.78 3.06 28.51
CA ALA A 267 -14.10 3.50 28.95
C ALA A 267 -15.13 2.36 28.84
N ARG A 268 -15.18 1.67 27.68
CA ARG A 268 -16.06 0.51 27.46
C ARG A 268 -15.76 -0.64 28.42
N GLN A 269 -14.48 -0.86 28.74
CA GLN A 269 -14.06 -1.88 29.70
C GLN A 269 -14.31 -1.50 31.17
N HIS A 270 -14.84 -0.30 31.45
CA HIS A 270 -15.09 0.20 32.79
C HIS A 270 -13.84 0.22 33.70
N LYS A 271 -12.68 0.61 33.13
CA LYS A 271 -11.37 0.57 33.80
C LYS A 271 -10.84 1.99 34.10
N PRO A 272 -11.16 2.57 35.27
CA PRO A 272 -10.77 3.95 35.60
C PRO A 272 -9.27 4.13 35.91
N GLU A 273 -8.65 3.19 36.61
CA GLU A 273 -7.22 3.28 36.95
C GLU A 273 -6.31 3.21 35.71
N PRO A 274 -6.51 2.25 34.78
CA PRO A 274 -5.76 2.23 33.52
C PRO A 274 -5.99 3.48 32.66
N LEU A 275 -7.18 4.10 32.71
CA LEU A 275 -7.44 5.34 31.97
C LEU A 275 -6.60 6.50 32.51
N ALA A 276 -6.48 6.62 33.84
CA ALA A 276 -5.62 7.63 34.46
C ALA A 276 -4.13 7.40 34.11
N ALA A 277 -3.68 6.14 34.13
CA ALA A 277 -2.32 5.78 33.73
C ALA A 277 -2.04 6.10 32.26
N LEU A 278 -2.96 5.72 31.35
CA LEU A 278 -2.85 6.04 29.93
C LEU A 278 -2.72 7.55 29.70
N TRP A 279 -3.54 8.36 30.39
CA TRP A 279 -3.48 9.81 30.27
C TRP A 279 -2.13 10.39 30.74
N ALA A 280 -1.53 9.80 31.78
CA ALA A 280 -0.21 10.19 32.26
C ALA A 280 0.90 9.91 31.22
N ASP A 281 0.72 8.90 30.37
CA ASP A 281 1.65 8.51 29.32
C ASP A 281 1.48 9.29 28.00
N VAL A 282 0.34 9.96 27.79
CA VAL A 282 0.09 10.75 26.57
C VAL A 282 1.19 11.80 26.37
N PRO A 283 1.79 11.94 25.17
CA PRO A 283 2.79 12.96 24.87
C PRO A 283 2.29 14.39 25.11
N LYS A 284 3.15 15.28 25.59
CA LYS A 284 2.80 16.68 25.90
C LYS A 284 2.16 17.42 24.72
N ASP A 285 2.63 17.14 23.50
CA ASP A 285 2.13 17.76 22.26
C ASP A 285 0.64 17.44 21.99
N LEU A 286 0.16 16.29 22.50
CA LEU A 286 -1.23 15.85 22.33
C LEU A 286 -2.12 16.21 23.52
N ARG A 287 -1.56 16.46 24.71
CA ARG A 287 -2.35 16.77 25.92
C ARG A 287 -3.16 18.06 25.81
N GLY A 288 -2.69 19.03 25.01
CA GLY A 288 -3.42 20.27 24.74
C GLY A 288 -4.44 20.16 23.61
N ASN A 289 -4.56 18.99 22.96
CA ASN A 289 -5.48 18.83 21.83
C ASN A 289 -6.93 18.76 22.33
N THR A 290 -7.73 19.72 21.87
CA THR A 290 -9.15 19.88 22.22
C THR A 290 -9.97 18.62 22.00
N THR A 291 -9.82 17.94 20.86
CA THR A 291 -10.56 16.72 20.52
C THR A 291 -10.23 15.58 21.48
N LEU A 292 -8.95 15.45 21.87
CA LEU A 292 -8.53 14.42 22.81
C LEU A 292 -9.06 14.68 24.22
N LEU A 293 -9.03 15.95 24.67
CA LEU A 293 -9.59 16.35 25.98
C LEU A 293 -11.09 16.08 26.06
N ILE A 294 -11.84 16.36 25.00
CA ILE A 294 -13.28 16.03 24.93
C ILE A 294 -13.49 14.52 25.03
N SER A 295 -12.72 13.71 24.28
CA SER A 295 -12.84 12.24 24.35
C SER A 295 -12.52 11.71 25.75
N LEU A 296 -11.52 12.28 26.42
CA LEU A 296 -11.18 11.92 27.79
C LEU A 296 -12.31 12.26 28.77
N ALA A 297 -12.92 13.44 28.65
CA ALA A 297 -14.05 13.84 29.48
C ALA A 297 -15.26 12.92 29.28
N GLN A 298 -15.57 12.56 28.05
CA GLN A 298 -16.63 11.59 27.72
C GLN A 298 -16.34 10.21 28.33
N ALA A 299 -15.09 9.75 28.29
CA ALA A 299 -14.69 8.51 28.95
C ALA A 299 -14.88 8.56 30.47
N TRP A 300 -14.52 9.67 31.13
CA TRP A 300 -14.77 9.85 32.57
C TRP A 300 -16.27 9.87 32.92
N LEU A 301 -17.11 10.46 32.06
CA LEU A 301 -18.56 10.43 32.22
C LEU A 301 -19.12 9.00 32.09
N ALA A 302 -18.65 8.22 31.10
CA ALA A 302 -19.03 6.81 30.96
C ALA A 302 -18.63 5.97 32.19
N LEU A 303 -17.52 6.32 32.83
CA LEU A 303 -17.04 5.72 34.08
C LEU A 303 -17.74 6.26 35.35
N LYS A 304 -18.78 7.09 35.21
CA LYS A 304 -19.53 7.71 36.31
C LYS A 304 -18.68 8.60 37.22
N GLN A 305 -17.66 9.26 36.67
CA GLN A 305 -16.78 10.21 37.40
C GLN A 305 -16.90 11.64 36.83
N PRO A 306 -18.06 12.30 36.96
CA PRO A 306 -18.31 13.61 36.36
C PRO A 306 -17.37 14.72 36.86
N ALA A 307 -16.97 14.68 38.13
CA ALA A 307 -16.03 15.67 38.69
C ALA A 307 -14.66 15.67 37.98
N LYS A 308 -14.18 14.50 37.53
CA LYS A 308 -12.94 14.42 36.76
C LYS A 308 -13.12 14.92 35.33
N ALA A 309 -14.28 14.63 34.72
CA ALA A 309 -14.61 15.12 33.38
C ALA A 309 -14.70 16.65 33.36
N GLU A 310 -15.37 17.24 34.35
CA GLU A 310 -15.48 18.69 34.51
C GLU A 310 -14.10 19.35 34.59
N LEU A 311 -13.25 18.90 35.51
CA LEU A 311 -11.90 19.45 35.70
C LEU A 311 -11.04 19.41 34.42
N VAL A 312 -11.17 18.36 33.60
CA VAL A 312 -10.48 18.25 32.30
C VAL A 312 -10.98 19.32 31.33
N LEU A 313 -12.30 19.51 31.24
CA LEU A 313 -12.92 20.46 30.34
C LEU A 313 -12.70 21.92 30.77
N GLU A 314 -12.74 22.22 32.07
CA GLU A 314 -12.44 23.55 32.59
C GLU A 314 -11.02 23.99 32.21
N LYS A 315 -10.03 23.08 32.34
CA LYS A 315 -8.66 23.33 31.90
C LYS A 315 -8.57 23.56 30.40
N ALA A 316 -9.34 22.81 29.61
CA ALA A 316 -9.38 22.97 28.16
C ALA A 316 -9.96 24.35 27.77
N LEU A 317 -11.08 24.73 28.39
CA LEU A 317 -11.76 26.01 28.17
C LEU A 317 -10.90 27.20 28.56
N ALA A 318 -10.18 27.11 29.68
CA ALA A 318 -9.26 28.16 30.13
C ALA A 318 -8.11 28.41 29.15
N GLN A 319 -7.66 27.37 28.42
CA GLN A 319 -6.57 27.50 27.43
C GLN A 319 -7.10 27.94 26.06
N HIS A 320 -8.06 27.18 25.52
CA HIS A 320 -8.62 27.36 24.18
C HIS A 320 -10.11 27.01 24.18
N ALA A 321 -10.96 28.02 24.43
CA ALA A 321 -12.40 27.84 24.37
C ALA A 321 -12.87 27.63 22.92
N THR A 322 -13.44 26.48 22.63
CA THR A 322 -14.12 26.17 21.36
C THR A 322 -15.58 25.81 21.60
N ASN A 323 -16.42 25.99 20.58
CA ASN A 323 -17.82 25.59 20.62
C ASN A 323 -18.00 24.12 21.07
N GLU A 324 -17.13 23.22 20.60
CA GLU A 324 -17.16 21.80 20.96
C GLU A 324 -16.86 21.56 22.45
N THR A 325 -15.82 22.21 22.99
CA THR A 325 -15.50 22.08 24.43
C THR A 325 -16.59 22.63 25.32
N LEU A 326 -17.19 23.77 24.93
CA LEU A 326 -18.23 24.40 25.71
C LEU A 326 -19.48 23.52 25.74
N ARG A 327 -19.89 22.97 24.60
CA ARG A 327 -21.00 22.01 24.52
C ARG A 327 -20.73 20.74 25.32
N ALA A 328 -19.51 20.22 25.29
CA ALA A 328 -19.13 19.05 26.07
C ALA A 328 -19.21 19.32 27.58
N TRP A 329 -18.85 20.53 28.02
CA TRP A 329 -18.91 20.94 29.42
C TRP A 329 -20.36 21.16 29.88
N LEU A 330 -21.19 21.84 29.07
CA LEU A 330 -22.61 22.06 29.38
C LEU A 330 -23.43 20.76 29.47
N ALA A 331 -22.96 19.67 28.86
CA ALA A 331 -23.59 18.36 28.98
C ALA A 331 -23.41 17.73 30.37
N ILE A 332 -22.47 18.24 31.19
CA ILE A 332 -22.26 17.80 32.56
C ILE A 332 -23.15 18.66 33.48
N PRO A 333 -24.04 18.06 34.27
CA PRO A 333 -24.85 18.80 35.22
C PRO A 333 -23.95 19.52 36.23
N PRO A 334 -23.98 20.87 36.32
CA PRO A 334 -23.12 21.60 37.25
C PRO A 334 -23.61 21.37 38.69
N ALA A 335 -22.67 21.17 39.61
CA ALA A 335 -23.00 21.07 41.05
C ALA A 335 -23.55 22.38 41.62
N ASN A 336 -23.08 23.52 41.09
CA ASN A 336 -23.57 24.85 41.43
C ASN A 336 -23.67 25.74 40.18
N PRO A 337 -24.89 25.99 39.65
CA PRO A 337 -25.07 26.73 38.40
C PRO A 337 -24.62 28.19 38.49
N ALA A 338 -24.71 28.82 39.66
CA ALA A 338 -24.28 30.21 39.85
C ALA A 338 -22.74 30.36 39.80
N GLN A 339 -22.00 29.39 40.35
CA GLN A 339 -20.54 29.36 40.24
C GLN A 339 -20.09 29.05 38.80
N ALA A 340 -20.79 28.13 38.14
CA ALA A 340 -20.56 27.77 36.74
C ALA A 340 -20.73 28.99 35.80
N LEU A 341 -21.71 29.87 36.05
CA LEU A 341 -21.86 31.13 35.32
C LEU A 341 -20.65 32.04 35.47
N GLY A 342 -20.16 32.23 36.71
CA GLY A 342 -18.98 33.06 36.97
C GLY A 342 -17.72 32.51 36.30
N HIS A 343 -17.54 31.19 36.29
CA HIS A 343 -16.43 30.53 35.59
C HIS A 343 -16.53 30.75 34.08
N LEU A 344 -17.72 30.57 33.50
CA LEU A 344 -17.98 30.80 32.08
C LEU A 344 -17.62 32.23 31.67
N ASP A 345 -18.12 33.24 32.39
CA ASP A 345 -17.82 34.65 32.11
C ASP A 345 -16.30 34.93 32.21
N GLY A 346 -15.62 34.30 33.17
CA GLY A 346 -14.16 34.36 33.30
C GLY A 346 -13.44 33.81 32.06
N TRP A 347 -13.82 32.62 31.59
CA TRP A 347 -13.20 32.01 30.40
C TRP A 347 -13.51 32.78 29.12
N MET A 348 -14.74 33.28 28.97
CA MET A 348 -15.14 34.06 27.79
C MET A 348 -14.36 35.37 27.63
N ASN A 349 -13.93 35.97 28.75
CA ASN A 349 -13.14 37.21 28.74
C ASN A 349 -11.62 36.97 28.59
N GLN A 350 -11.12 35.79 28.98
CA GLN A 350 -9.68 35.51 29.05
C GLN A 350 -9.16 34.59 27.94
N SER A 351 -10.00 33.72 27.38
CA SER A 351 -9.56 32.69 26.43
C SER A 351 -9.34 33.23 25.01
N ARG A 352 -8.36 32.68 24.30
CA ARG A 352 -8.02 33.04 22.90
C ARG A 352 -8.87 32.29 21.86
N GLY A 353 -10.08 31.89 22.25
CA GLY A 353 -10.94 30.97 21.51
C GLY A 353 -11.96 31.64 20.60
N SER A 354 -12.38 30.95 19.53
CA SER A 354 -13.52 31.35 18.69
C SER A 354 -14.77 30.59 19.15
N VAL A 355 -15.48 31.16 20.13
CA VAL A 355 -16.81 30.69 20.52
C VAL A 355 -17.85 31.59 19.88
N ASP A 356 -18.77 30.99 19.14
CA ASP A 356 -19.84 31.69 18.44
C ASP A 356 -20.73 32.40 19.46
N GLU A 357 -21.25 33.57 19.07
CA GLU A 357 -22.14 34.36 19.90
C GLU A 357 -23.40 33.57 20.31
N ALA A 358 -23.97 32.79 19.39
CA ALA A 358 -25.11 31.92 19.67
C ALA A 358 -24.80 30.83 20.71
N THR A 359 -23.64 30.15 20.59
CA THR A 359 -23.25 29.09 21.55
C THR A 359 -22.96 29.68 22.94
N ARG A 360 -22.41 30.91 22.99
CA ARG A 360 -22.20 31.66 24.23
C ARG A 360 -23.52 32.08 24.87
N ALA A 361 -24.44 32.65 24.10
CA ALA A 361 -25.76 33.06 24.57
C ALA A 361 -26.53 31.85 25.13
N TYR A 362 -26.53 30.72 24.41
CA TYR A 362 -27.09 29.46 24.88
C TYR A 362 -26.47 29.02 26.22
N ALA A 363 -25.14 29.01 26.34
CA ALA A 363 -24.44 28.58 27.55
C ALA A 363 -24.83 29.42 28.77
N THR A 364 -24.80 30.74 28.62
CA THR A 364 -25.14 31.69 29.71
C THR A 364 -26.61 31.59 30.10
N ALA A 365 -27.52 31.51 29.12
CA ALA A 365 -28.95 31.35 29.37
C ALA A 365 -29.27 30.00 30.04
N TYR A 366 -28.62 28.92 29.62
CA TYR A 366 -28.82 27.58 30.18
C TYR A 366 -28.45 27.54 31.67
N LEU A 367 -27.29 28.09 32.02
CA LEU A 367 -26.86 28.11 33.42
C LEU A 367 -27.71 29.07 34.27
N ALA A 368 -28.17 30.20 33.71
CA ALA A 368 -29.10 31.12 34.39
C ALA A 368 -30.46 30.45 34.67
N PHE A 369 -30.97 29.68 33.71
CA PHE A 369 -32.17 28.87 33.88
C PHE A 369 -31.99 27.82 34.99
N LEU A 370 -30.85 27.12 35.02
CA LEU A 370 -30.54 26.17 36.10
C LEU A 370 -30.40 26.82 37.48
N SER A 371 -30.02 28.09 37.57
CA SER A 371 -30.02 28.84 38.83
C SER A 371 -31.41 29.32 39.29
N GLY A 372 -32.45 29.15 38.46
CA GLY A 372 -33.83 29.55 38.76
C GLY A 372 -34.20 30.98 38.33
N ASP A 373 -33.33 31.68 37.57
CA ASP A 373 -33.58 33.03 37.06
C ASP A 373 -34.10 32.98 35.60
N ASP A 374 -35.38 32.63 35.43
CA ASP A 374 -36.01 32.49 34.11
C ASP A 374 -36.00 33.78 33.29
N GLU A 375 -36.24 34.94 33.93
CA GLU A 375 -36.27 36.24 33.27
C GLU A 375 -34.90 36.60 32.68
N ARG A 376 -33.84 36.35 33.45
CA ARG A 376 -32.47 36.57 33.02
C ARG A 376 -32.09 35.63 31.89
N ALA A 377 -32.46 34.34 32.00
CA ALA A 377 -32.23 33.36 30.95
C ALA A 377 -32.91 33.76 29.64
N GLN A 378 -34.16 34.24 29.70
CA GLN A 378 -34.90 34.69 28.53
C GLN A 378 -34.26 35.94 27.88
N HIS A 379 -33.85 36.91 28.68
CA HIS A 379 -33.20 38.13 28.18
C HIS A 379 -31.85 37.81 27.50
N LEU A 380 -31.04 36.92 28.09
CA LEU A 380 -29.74 36.52 27.52
C LEU A 380 -29.89 35.71 26.22
N LEU A 381 -30.99 34.97 26.07
CA LEU A 381 -31.24 34.12 24.89
C LEU A 381 -31.90 34.88 23.73
N ALA A 382 -32.63 35.98 24.00
CA ALA A 382 -33.39 36.72 23.00
C ALA A 382 -32.58 37.17 21.77
N PRO A 383 -31.36 37.74 21.90
CA PRO A 383 -30.56 38.14 20.75
C PRO A 383 -30.21 36.97 19.82
N SER A 384 -29.95 35.79 20.39
CA SER A 384 -29.62 34.57 19.62
C SER A 384 -30.82 34.09 18.81
N LEU A 385 -32.02 34.15 19.39
CA LEU A 385 -33.26 33.73 18.73
C LEU A 385 -33.67 34.67 17.59
N GLU A 386 -33.40 35.96 17.71
CA GLU A 386 -33.73 36.97 16.68
C GLU A 386 -32.81 36.90 15.46
N HIS A 387 -31.51 36.72 15.67
CA HIS A 387 -30.52 36.77 14.59
C HIS A 387 -30.30 35.41 13.91
N GLN A 388 -30.10 34.34 14.70
CA GLN A 388 -29.84 33.00 14.19
C GLN A 388 -30.38 31.93 15.16
N PRO A 389 -31.68 31.58 15.07
CA PRO A 389 -32.28 30.64 16.02
C PRO A 389 -31.76 29.22 15.77
N ASP A 390 -30.88 28.74 16.64
CA ASP A 390 -30.37 27.37 16.65
C ASP A 390 -31.32 26.42 17.42
N VAL A 391 -31.30 25.14 17.06
CA VAL A 391 -32.17 24.13 17.66
C VAL A 391 -31.98 24.02 19.18
N PRO A 392 -30.74 24.01 19.74
CA PRO A 392 -30.53 24.03 21.18
C PRO A 392 -31.16 25.26 21.87
N SER A 393 -30.95 26.47 21.35
CA SER A 393 -31.56 27.67 21.93
C SER A 393 -33.08 27.69 21.84
N LEU A 394 -33.68 27.23 20.73
CA LEU A 394 -35.14 27.13 20.62
C LEU A 394 -35.72 26.15 21.64
N LYS A 395 -35.06 25.01 21.85
CA LYS A 395 -35.47 24.04 22.87
C LYS A 395 -35.39 24.63 24.27
N LEU A 396 -34.28 25.31 24.60
CA LEU A 396 -34.13 25.96 25.90
C LEU A 396 -35.18 27.07 26.12
N ALA A 397 -35.47 27.86 25.09
CA ALA A 397 -36.52 28.88 25.16
C ALA A 397 -37.91 28.27 25.41
N ALA A 398 -38.19 27.09 24.84
CA ALA A 398 -39.41 26.35 25.11
C ALA A 398 -39.44 25.80 26.55
N ASP A 399 -38.32 25.28 27.06
CA ASP A 399 -38.21 24.79 28.44
C ASP A 399 -38.45 25.94 29.45
N ILE A 400 -37.91 27.13 29.18
CA ILE A 400 -38.15 28.34 29.98
C ILE A 400 -39.63 28.74 29.94
N ALA A 401 -40.24 28.80 28.74
CA ALA A 401 -41.66 29.15 28.59
C ALA A 401 -42.58 28.13 29.29
N GLN A 402 -42.23 26.85 29.27
CA GLN A 402 -42.95 25.80 29.98
C GLN A 402 -42.85 25.99 31.50
N HIS A 403 -41.68 26.34 32.03
CA HIS A 403 -41.50 26.63 33.46
C HIS A 403 -42.33 27.86 33.90
N GLN A 404 -42.44 28.86 33.03
CA GLN A 404 -43.30 30.05 33.21
C GLN A 404 -44.81 29.75 33.02
N ARG A 405 -45.20 28.50 32.72
CA ARG A 405 -46.57 28.05 32.45
C ARG A 405 -47.22 28.65 31.19
N ASP A 406 -46.43 29.12 30.23
CA ASP A 406 -46.89 29.55 28.92
C ASP A 406 -46.77 28.41 27.88
N SER A 407 -47.77 27.53 27.88
CA SER A 407 -47.81 26.36 27.01
C SER A 407 -47.94 26.70 25.52
N VAL A 408 -48.57 27.83 25.19
CA VAL A 408 -48.76 28.28 23.81
C VAL A 408 -47.43 28.67 23.20
N ARG A 409 -46.66 29.49 23.94
CA ARG A 409 -45.33 29.93 23.50
C ARG A 409 -44.33 28.77 23.45
N ALA A 410 -44.36 27.87 24.43
CA ALA A 410 -43.51 26.68 24.43
C ALA A 410 -43.75 25.80 23.19
N LEU A 411 -45.02 25.56 22.83
CA LEU A 411 -45.37 24.75 21.66
C LEU A 411 -44.96 25.43 20.35
N ALA A 412 -45.12 26.74 20.24
CA ALA A 412 -44.67 27.49 19.05
C ALA A 412 -43.15 27.36 18.84
N LEU A 413 -42.36 27.50 19.91
CA LEU A 413 -40.90 27.37 19.87
C LEU A 413 -40.43 25.94 19.55
N LEU A 414 -41.10 24.92 20.11
CA LEU A 414 -40.82 23.52 19.75
C LEU A 414 -41.17 23.21 18.30
N THR A 415 -42.27 23.76 17.78
CA THR A 415 -42.66 23.60 16.37
C THR A 415 -41.63 24.24 15.45
N GLN A 416 -41.13 25.42 15.80
CA GLN A 416 -40.05 26.08 15.07
C GLN A 416 -38.75 25.26 15.10
N ALA A 417 -38.40 24.69 16.26
CA ALA A 417 -37.23 23.82 16.39
C ALA A 417 -37.35 22.57 15.51
N TYR A 418 -38.54 21.94 15.49
CA TYR A 418 -38.82 20.78 14.66
C TYR A 418 -38.71 21.08 13.16
N HIS A 419 -39.31 22.17 12.69
CA HIS A 419 -39.18 22.59 11.29
C HIS A 419 -37.72 22.78 10.88
N ARG A 420 -36.90 23.37 11.77
CA ARG A 420 -35.48 23.57 11.49
C ARG A 420 -34.70 22.27 11.41
N LEU A 421 -35.01 21.29 12.27
CA LEU A 421 -34.44 19.94 12.19
C LEU A 421 -34.78 19.26 10.85
N THR A 422 -36.03 19.37 10.39
CA THR A 422 -36.46 18.77 9.11
C THR A 422 -35.82 19.42 7.88
N LEU A 423 -35.43 20.69 7.96
CA LEU A 423 -34.71 21.38 6.88
C LEU A 423 -33.22 21.02 6.83
N THR A 424 -32.67 20.48 7.92
CA THR A 424 -31.27 20.03 7.99
C THR A 424 -31.06 18.55 7.62
N GLU A 425 -32.12 17.75 7.48
CA GLU A 425 -32.00 16.40 6.93
C GLU A 425 -31.76 16.45 5.41
N PRO A 426 -30.79 15.68 4.87
CA PRO A 426 -30.67 15.56 3.41
C PRO A 426 -31.97 14.97 2.85
N PRO A 427 -32.44 15.42 1.68
CA PRO A 427 -33.68 14.89 1.10
C PRO A 427 -33.56 13.37 0.96
N ALA A 428 -34.57 12.65 1.45
CA ALA A 428 -34.65 11.20 1.33
C ALA A 428 -34.43 10.81 -0.15
N PRO A 429 -33.58 9.80 -0.45
CA PRO A 429 -33.41 9.36 -1.82
C PRO A 429 -34.78 8.96 -2.39
N PRO A 430 -35.09 9.33 -3.65
CA PRO A 430 -36.39 9.03 -4.23
C PRO A 430 -36.61 7.52 -4.18
N ALA A 431 -37.77 7.11 -3.66
CA ALA A 431 -38.19 5.71 -3.70
C ALA A 431 -38.23 5.27 -5.16
N GLU A 432 -37.32 4.38 -5.55
CA GLU A 432 -37.33 3.72 -6.84
C GLU A 432 -38.69 3.02 -6.99
N ARG A 433 -39.49 3.51 -7.95
CA ARG A 433 -40.75 2.88 -8.38
C ARG A 433 -40.52 2.04 -9.61
#